data_AF-T1CI41-F1
#
_entry.id   AF-T1CI41-F1
#
_cell.length_a   1.000
_cell.length_b   1.000
_cell.length_c   1.000
_cell.angle_alpha   90.00
_cell.angle_beta   90.00
_cell.angle_gamma   90.00
#
_symmetry.space_group_name_H-M   'P 1'
#
loop_
_entity.id
_entity.type
_entity.pdbx_description
1 polymer ?
#
loop_
_entity_poly.entity_id
_entity_poly.type
_entity_poly.pdbx_seq_one_letter_code
_entity_poly.pdbx_strand_id
1 'polypeptide(L)' 'MLTDTKLKALRARAKLYRVTDEKGLCIEVHPSGARYWRVRYRFGSTQKMLSLGVYSRRAAHPSPRAPR' A
#
# COMPACT_ATOMS: atom_id res chain seq x y z
N MET A 1 6.26 -11.37 -6.54
CA MET A 1 5.63 -11.79 -5.28
C MET A 1 6.08 -10.95 -4.08
N LEU A 2 5.17 -10.11 -3.59
CA LEU A 2 5.22 -9.43 -2.30
C LEU A 2 4.90 -10.47 -1.22
N THR A 3 5.80 -10.58 -0.25
CA THR A 3 5.63 -11.42 0.93
C THR A 3 5.69 -10.55 2.17
N ASP A 4 5.13 -11.02 3.29
CA ASP A 4 5.16 -10.29 4.55
C ASP A 4 6.59 -9.88 4.95
N THR A 5 7.58 -10.77 4.76
CA THR A 5 9.00 -10.47 4.98
C THR A 5 9.50 -9.30 4.12
N LYS A 6 9.17 -9.29 2.82
CA LYS A 6 9.54 -8.17 1.93
C LYS A 6 8.85 -6.88 2.36
N LEU A 7 7.56 -6.93 2.68
CA LEU A 7 6.77 -5.77 3.13
C LEU A 7 7.32 -5.16 4.42
N LYS A 8 7.77 -6.00 5.35
CA LYS A 8 8.45 -5.60 6.59
C LYS A 8 9.81 -4.94 6.32
N ALA A 9 10.53 -5.39 5.30
CA ALA A 9 11.83 -4.85 4.91
C ALA A 9 11.74 -3.51 4.15
N LEU A 10 10.56 -3.11 3.65
CA LEU A 10 10.40 -1.84 2.93
C LEU A 10 10.60 -0.65 3.87
N ARG A 11 11.59 0.19 3.54
CA ARG A 11 11.92 1.43 4.25
C ARG A 11 11.56 2.65 3.41
N ALA A 12 11.19 3.74 4.07
CA ALA A 12 11.03 5.03 3.40
C ALA A 12 12.35 5.42 2.71
N ARG A 13 12.24 6.08 1.56
CA ARG A 13 13.38 6.64 0.82
C ARG A 13 13.11 8.12 0.58
N ALA A 14 14.14 8.87 0.15
CA ALA A 14 13.99 10.29 -0.19
C ALA A 14 12.92 10.55 -1.27
N LYS A 15 12.62 9.56 -2.12
CA LYS A 15 11.59 9.64 -3.16
C LYS A 15 10.59 8.50 -3.02
N LEU A 16 9.34 8.79 -3.40
CA LEU A 16 8.28 7.81 -3.56
C LEU A 16 8.73 6.71 -4.53
N TYR A 17 8.59 5.47 -4.11
CA TYR A 17 8.86 4.32 -4.96
C TYR A 17 7.75 3.28 -4.84
N ARG A 18 7.66 2.43 -5.85
CA ARG A 18 6.64 1.39 -5.96
C ARG A 18 7.34 0.04 -6.06
N VAL A 19 6.86 -0.92 -5.28
CA VAL A 19 7.27 -2.32 -5.42
C VAL A 19 6.11 -3.07 -6.03
N THR A 20 6.32 -3.53 -7.26
CA THR A 20 5.29 -4.23 -8.03
C THR A 20 5.23 -5.69 -7.65
N ASP A 21 4.02 -6.21 -7.72
CA ASP A 21 3.70 -7.61 -7.55
C ASP A 21 2.99 -8.16 -8.79
N GLU A 22 2.43 -9.36 -8.66
CA GLU A 22 1.67 -10.00 -9.72
C GLU A 22 0.30 -9.35 -9.89
N LYS A 23 -0.31 -9.57 -11.06
CA LYS A 23 -1.67 -9.11 -11.40
C LYS A 23 -1.88 -7.60 -11.24
N GLY A 24 -0.80 -6.81 -11.34
CA GLY A 24 -0.85 -5.35 -11.26
C GLY A 24 -0.90 -4.79 -9.83
N LEU A 25 -0.90 -5.63 -8.79
CA LEU A 25 -0.77 -5.18 -7.40
C LEU A 25 0.61 -4.54 -7.20
N CYS A 26 0.66 -3.51 -6.38
CA CYS A 26 1.90 -2.88 -5.96
C CYS A 26 1.72 -2.20 -4.60
N ILE A 27 2.83 -1.99 -3.91
CA ILE A 27 2.89 -1.17 -2.70
C ILE A 27 3.68 0.09 -2.99
N GLU A 28 3.08 1.24 -2.71
CA GLU A 28 3.68 2.56 -2.84
C GLU A 28 4.22 2.99 -1.48
N VAL A 29 5.51 3.25 -1.40
CA VAL A 29 6.19 3.67 -0.17
C VAL A 29 6.54 5.15 -0.32
N HIS A 30 5.91 5.98 0.50
CA HIS A 30 6.15 7.41 0.54
C HIS A 30 7.40 7.74 1.37
N PRO A 31 8.07 8.88 1.11
CA PRO A 31 9.14 9.38 1.96
C PRO A 31 8.72 9.60 3.42
N SER A 32 7.44 9.86 3.66
CA SER A 32 6.86 9.96 5.02
C SER A 32 6.82 8.63 5.78
N GLY A 33 7.11 7.50 5.12
CA GLY A 33 6.96 6.15 5.69
C GLY A 33 5.55 5.59 5.56
N ALA A 34 4.59 6.37 5.07
CA ALA A 34 3.28 5.86 4.69
C ALA A 34 3.41 4.85 3.53
N ARG A 35 2.64 3.76 3.62
CA ARG A 35 2.64 2.68 2.64
C ARG A 35 1.23 2.45 2.15
N TYR A 36 1.03 2.40 0.84
CA TYR A 36 -0.30 2.28 0.23
C TYR A 36 -0.36 1.10 -0.72
N TRP A 37 -1.42 0.31 -0.60
CA TRP A 37 -1.75 -0.70 -1.58
C TRP A 37 -2.33 -0.04 -2.83
N ARG A 38 -1.77 -0.40 -3.99
CA ARG A 38 -2.13 0.14 -5.30
C ARG A 38 -2.35 -1.00 -6.27
N VAL A 39 -3.33 -0.89 -7.16
CA VAL A 39 -3.51 -1.85 -8.27
C VAL A 39 -3.52 -1.10 -9.58
N ARG A 40 -2.62 -1.48 -10.48
CA ARG A 40 -2.67 -1.10 -11.88
C ARG A 40 -3.68 -2.00 -12.58
N TYR A 41 -4.66 -1.38 -13.23
CA TYR A 41 -5.66 -2.09 -14.01
C TYR A 41 -5.90 -1.36 -15.32
N ARG A 42 -6.52 -2.07 -16.26
CA ARG A 42 -7.02 -1.49 -17.51
C ARG A 42 -8.53 -1.53 -17.50
N PHE A 43 -9.14 -0.44 -17.94
CA PHE A 43 -10.57 -0.37 -18.20
C PHE A 43 -10.74 0.21 -19.60
N GLY A 44 -11.21 -0.63 -20.52
CA GLY A 44 -11.12 -0.35 -21.96
C GLY A 44 -9.67 -0.17 -22.40
N SER A 45 -9.40 0.91 -23.14
CA SER A 45 -8.06 1.29 -23.63
C SER A 45 -7.20 2.05 -22.61
N THR A 46 -7.75 2.40 -21.43
CA THR A 46 -7.08 3.28 -20.47
C THR A 46 -6.45 2.49 -19.33
N GLN A 47 -5.17 2.77 -19.03
CA GLN A 47 -4.52 2.28 -17.83
C GLN A 47 -4.83 3.20 -16.64
N LYS A 48 -5.30 2.63 -15.54
CA LYS A 48 -5.64 3.34 -14.31
C LYS A 48 -4.93 2.74 -13.10
N MET A 49 -4.92 3.49 -12.01
CA MET A 49 -4.33 3.10 -10.73
C MET A 49 -5.38 3.23 -9.64
N LEU A 50 -5.76 2.11 -9.01
CA LEU A 50 -6.67 2.09 -7.87
C LEU A 50 -5.87 2.15 -6.56
N SER A 51 -6.38 2.86 -5.56
CA SER A 51 -5.88 2.81 -4.18
C SER A 51 -6.72 1.81 -3.38
N LEU A 52 -6.11 0.78 -2.80
CA LEU A 52 -6.81 -0.21 -1.97
C LEU A 52 -6.77 0.15 -0.47
N GLY A 53 -5.95 1.13 -0.08
CA GLY A 53 -5.84 1.58 1.31
C GLY A 53 -4.41 1.59 1.84
N VAL A 54 -4.26 1.91 3.12
CA VAL A 54 -2.97 2.01 3.80
C VAL A 54 -2.52 0.63 4.28
N TYR A 55 -1.27 0.27 4.01
CA TYR A 55 -0.63 -0.87 4.66
C TYR A 55 -0.22 -0.48 6.08
N SER A 56 -1.03 -0.86 7.06
CA SER A 56 -0.68 -0.78 8.49
C SER A 56 -0.23 -2.15 8.98
N ARG A 57 1.02 -2.25 9.43
CA ARG A 57 1.52 -3.46 10.11
C ARG A 57 0.94 -3.61 11.52
N ARG A 58 0.49 -2.50 12.13
CA ARG A 58 -0.26 -2.56 13.38
C ARG A 58 -1.70 -2.90 13.03
N ALA A 59 -2.16 -4.08 13.46
CA ALA A 59 -3.58 -4.32 13.67
C ALA A 59 -4.13 -3.07 14.36
N ALA A 60 -5.21 -2.52 13.80
CA ALA A 60 -5.89 -1.37 14.33
C ALA A 60 -5.94 -1.48 15.85
N HIS A 61 -5.40 -0.47 16.55
CA HIS A 61 -5.82 -0.29 17.93
C HIS A 61 -7.34 -0.12 17.84
N PRO A 62 -8.15 -0.94 18.54
CA PRO A 62 -9.59 -0.78 18.49
C PRO A 62 -9.84 0.66 18.94
N SER A 63 -10.44 1.47 18.07
CA SER A 63 -11.03 2.71 18.53
C SER A 63 -12.07 2.27 19.58
N PRO A 64 -11.88 2.58 20.87
CA PRO A 64 -12.97 2.37 21.80
C PRO A 64 -14.05 3.34 21.34
N ARG A 65 -15.20 2.81 20.93
CA ARG A 65 -16.44 3.58 20.87
C ARG A 65 -16.46 4.49 22.09
N ALA A 66 -16.36 5.80 21.89
CA ALA A 66 -16.73 6.75 22.92
C ALA A 66 -18.27 6.81 22.91
N PRO A 67 -18.96 6.48 24.02
CA PRO A 67 -20.38 6.70 24.15
C PRO A 67 -20.67 8.15 24.50
N ARG A 68 -21.41 8.85 23.65
CA ARG A 68 -22.67 9.58 23.92
C ARG A 68 -22.99 10.48 22.73
#